data_AF-A0A2K9P073-F1
#
_entry.id   AF-A0A2K9P073-F1
#
_cell.length_a   1.000
_cell.length_b   1.000
_cell.length_c   1.000
_cell.angle_alpha   90.00
_cell.angle_beta   90.00
_cell.angle_gamma   90.00
#
_symmetry.space_group_name_H-M   'P 1'
#
loop_
_entity.id
_entity.type
_entity.pdbx_description
1 polymer ?
#
loop_
_entity_poly.entity_id
_entity_poly.type
_entity_poly.pdbx_seq_one_letter_code
_entity_poly.pdbx_strand_id
1 'polypeptide(L)' 'MGVQEEFGVLLDKYYDAFGDIYPLAVLSTDNIEKIIKHCLKENKDVYELGYLTLDDDVMY' A
#
# COMPACT_ATOMS: atom_id res chain seq x y z
N MET A 1 4.02 4.12 -24.67
CA MET A 1 3.07 3.92 -23.56
C MET A 1 3.69 2.86 -22.67
N GLY A 2 3.97 3.12 -21.39
CA GLY A 2 4.64 2.09 -20.58
C GLY A 2 4.84 2.38 -19.09
N VAL A 3 4.41 3.54 -18.58
CA VAL A 3 4.61 3.89 -17.15
C VAL A 3 3.36 3.65 -16.31
N GLN A 4 2.18 3.54 -16.93
CA GLN A 4 0.91 3.36 -16.19
C GLN A 4 0.59 1.89 -15.88
N GLU A 5 1.10 0.92 -16.65
CA GLU A 5 0.79 -0.51 -16.46
C GLU A 5 1.49 -1.10 -15.23
N GLU A 6 2.74 -0.71 -14.95
CA GLU A 6 3.50 -1.28 -13.82
C GLU A 6 2.90 -0.92 -12.46
N PHE A 7 2.32 0.28 -12.34
CA PHE A 7 1.70 0.75 -11.11
C PHE A 7 0.40 -0.01 -10.80
N GLY A 8 -0.44 -0.24 -11.81
CA GLY A 8 -1.66 -1.04 -11.66
C GLY A 8 -1.35 -2.46 -11.19
N VAL A 9 -0.36 -3.10 -11.81
CA VAL A 9 0.06 -4.48 -11.45
C VAL A 9 0.54 -4.58 -10.00
N LEU A 10 1.21 -3.55 -9.47
CA LEU A 10 1.64 -3.54 -8.07
C LEU A 10 0.47 -3.44 -7.09
N LEU A 11 -0.54 -2.63 -7.42
CA LEU A 11 -1.75 -2.51 -6.62
C LEU A 11 -2.58 -3.78 -6.64
N ASP A 12 -2.74 -4.41 -7.81
CA ASP A 12 -3.39 -5.72 -7.92
C ASP A 12 -2.68 -6.78 -7.07
N LYS A 13 -1.34 -6.82 -7.11
CA LYS A 13 -0.56 -7.74 -6.25
C LYS A 13 -0.75 -7.47 -4.77
N TYR A 14 -0.82 -6.21 -4.38
CA TYR A 14 -1.08 -5.84 -3.00
C TYR A 14 -2.49 -6.31 -2.57
N TYR A 15 -3.50 -6.06 -3.40
CA TYR A 15 -4.87 -6.51 -3.16
C TYR A 15 -4.97 -8.04 -3.10
N ASP A 16 -4.29 -8.76 -3.97
CA ASP A 16 -4.28 -10.23 -3.95
C ASP A 16 -3.61 -10.79 -2.67
N ALA A 17 -2.58 -10.11 -2.16
CA ALA A 17 -1.86 -10.53 -0.96
C ALA A 17 -2.61 -10.22 0.34
N PHE A 18 -3.25 -9.05 0.44
CA PHE A 18 -3.84 -8.56 1.69
C PHE A 18 -5.38 -8.50 1.67
N GLY A 19 -6.00 -8.67 0.50
CA GLY A 19 -7.45 -8.53 0.32
C GLY A 19 -7.95 -7.09 0.46
N ASP A 20 -7.04 -6.10 0.54
CA ASP A 20 -7.37 -4.70 0.79
C ASP A 20 -6.68 -3.78 -0.22
N ILE A 21 -7.30 -2.62 -0.46
CA ILE A 21 -6.83 -1.61 -1.40
C ILE A 21 -5.78 -0.76 -0.71
N TYR A 22 -4.64 -0.59 -1.37
CA TYR A 22 -3.59 0.30 -0.87
C TYR A 22 -4.13 1.74 -0.74
N PRO A 23 -3.96 2.40 0.42
CA PRO A 23 -4.49 3.74 0.69
C PRO A 23 -3.70 4.84 -0.03
N LEU A 24 -3.89 4.92 -1.34
CA LEU A 24 -3.28 5.90 -2.25
C LEU A 24 -3.57 7.36 -1.84
N ALA A 25 -4.68 7.60 -1.14
CA ALA A 25 -5.08 8.92 -0.69
C ALA A 25 -4.15 9.51 0.39
N VAL A 26 -3.47 8.65 1.16
CA VAL A 26 -2.65 9.06 2.32
C VAL A 26 -1.16 8.99 2.00
N LEU A 27 -0.74 8.05 1.15
CA LEU A 27 0.67 7.83 0.82
C LEU A 27 1.03 8.50 -0.50
N SER A 28 1.99 9.43 -0.47
CA SER A 28 2.47 10.13 -1.67
C SER A 28 3.03 9.17 -2.74
N THR A 29 2.70 9.46 -3.99
CA THR A 29 3.00 8.66 -5.19
C THR A 29 4.47 8.31 -5.42
N ASP A 30 5.40 9.13 -4.94
CA ASP A 30 6.83 8.94 -5.17
C ASP A 30 7.45 7.70 -4.49
N ASN A 31 6.79 7.11 -3.50
CA ASN A 31 7.32 5.94 -2.78
C ASN A 31 6.39 4.72 -2.77
N ILE A 32 5.24 4.77 -3.43
CA ILE A 32 4.23 3.71 -3.37
C ILE A 32 4.80 2.36 -3.84
N GLU A 33 5.55 2.35 -4.94
CA GLU A 33 6.17 1.11 -5.43
C GLU A 33 7.11 0.48 -4.39
N LYS A 34 7.92 1.29 -3.72
CA LYS A 34 8.85 0.80 -2.69
C LYS A 34 8.10 0.24 -1.48
N ILE A 35 7.04 0.94 -1.06
CA ILE A 35 6.22 0.52 0.08
C ILE A 35 5.49 -0.78 -0.26
N ILE A 36 4.81 -0.87 -1.40
CA ILE A 36 4.13 -2.10 -1.84
C ILE A 36 5.12 -3.26 -1.93
N LYS A 37 6.29 -3.06 -2.56
CA LYS A 37 7.33 -4.09 -2.63
C LYS A 37 7.79 -4.53 -1.24
N HIS A 38 7.90 -3.61 -0.29
CA HIS A 38 8.26 -3.93 1.09
C HIS A 38 7.15 -4.72 1.80
N CYS A 39 5.89 -4.29 1.63
CA CYS A 39 4.71 -4.97 2.18
C CYS A 39 4.64 -6.42 1.67
N LEU A 40 4.74 -6.62 0.35
CA LEU A 40 4.74 -7.94 -0.28
C LEU A 40 5.92 -8.81 0.18
N LYS A 41 7.09 -8.22 0.40
CA LYS A 41 8.29 -8.94 0.84
C LYS A 41 8.17 -9.43 2.29
N GLU A 42 7.67 -8.57 3.18
CA GLU A 42 7.50 -8.89 4.60
C GLU A 42 6.17 -9.61 4.87
N ASN A 43 5.31 -9.74 3.85
CA ASN A 43 3.95 -10.25 3.93
C ASN A 43 3.13 -9.53 5.03
N LYS A 44 3.32 -8.22 5.11
CA LYS A 44 2.69 -7.32 6.07
C LYS A 44 2.11 -6.11 5.36
N ASP A 45 0.93 -5.68 5.73
CA ASP A 45 0.29 -4.52 5.12
C ASP A 45 0.95 -3.19 5.57
N VAL A 46 0.51 -2.06 5.01
CA VAL A 46 1.04 -0.74 5.37
C VAL A 46 0.82 -0.35 6.84
N TYR A 47 -0.19 -0.91 7.49
CA TYR A 47 -0.48 -0.65 8.90
C TYR A 47 0.44 -1.49 9.81
N GLU A 48 0.62 -2.76 9.45
CA GLU A 48 1.50 -3.71 10.14
C GLU A 48 2.98 -3.33 10.04
N LEU A 49 3.40 -2.70 8.92
CA LEU A 49 4.74 -2.15 8.76
C LEU A 49 4.91 -0.75 9.39
N GLY A 50 3.84 -0.15 9.91
CA GLY A 50 3.87 1.18 10.51
C GLY A 50 4.06 2.32 9.50
N TYR A 51 3.82 2.08 8.21
CA TYR A 51 3.75 3.13 7.20
C TYR A 51 2.53 4.03 7.41
N LEU A 52 1.43 3.41 7.83
CA LEU A 52 0.26 4.10 8.30
C LEU A 52 -0.05 3.64 9.71
N THR A 53 -0.52 4.58 10.50
CA THR A 53 -1.19 4.29 11.76
C THR A 53 -2.66 4.55 11.49
N LEU A 54 -3.50 3.57 11.82
CA LEU A 54 -4.90 3.89 12.08
C LEU A 54 -4.83 4.77 13.33
N ASP A 55 -5.07 6.08 13.20
CA ASP A 55 -5.26 6.93 14.37
C ASP A 55 -6.44 6.31 15.15
N ASP A 56 -6.12 5.57 16.21
CA ASP A 56 -7.06 4.92 17.13
C ASP A 56 -7.85 5.95 17.98
N ASP A 57 -7.71 7.25 17.69
CA ASP A 57 -8.29 8.36 18.46
C ASP A 57 -9.46 9.06 17.74
N VAL A 58 -10.26 8.31 16.96
CA VAL A 58 -11.61 8.77 16.57
C VAL A 58 -12.62 8.28 17.62
N MET A 59 -12.60 8.91 18.78
CA MET A 59 -13.70 8.87 19.75
C MET A 59 -14.89 9.64 19.14
N TYR A 60 -15.94 8.93 18.73
CA TYR A 60 -17.24 9.50 18.34
C TYR A 60 -17.92 10.23 19.50
#